data_AF-A0A380P8H2-F1
#
_entry.id   AF-A0A380P8H2-F1
#
_cell.length_a   1.000
_cell.length_b   1.000
_cell.length_c   1.000
_cell.angle_alpha   90.00
_cell.angle_beta   90.00
_cell.angle_gamma   90.00
#
_symmetry.space_group_name_H-M   'P 1'
#
loop_
_entity.id
_entity.type
_entity.pdbx_description
1 polymer ?
#
loop_
_entity_poly.entity_id
_entity_poly.type
_entity_poly.pdbx_seq_one_letter_code
_entity_poly.pdbx_strand_id
1 'polypeptide(L)'
;MFRYGITKENTADCEEKYGSGKIVTDSTALISPEEVEKYGITVIPLSVMIDGTVYQDGVTIGREEFVEKMAEAKNLPSTSQPPLGVFTEAYERLAKDGSEIISIHLTKGLSGTVDAAQQAAMLVNADVTVLDSDFIDRAEGFQALAAAQLAQTGASKKKS
;
A
#
# COMPACT_ATOMS: atom_id res chain seq x y z
N MET A 1 -24.78 11.00 -27.64
CA MET A 1 -23.53 11.77 -27.39
C MET A 1 -23.60 12.30 -25.97
N PHE A 2 -23.30 11.47 -24.96
CA PHE A 2 -23.32 11.88 -23.56
C PHE A 2 -21.93 12.38 -23.18
N ARG A 3 -21.78 13.70 -23.00
CA ARG A 3 -20.59 14.31 -22.42
C ARG A 3 -20.82 14.41 -20.92
N TYR A 4 -20.27 13.49 -20.14
CA TYR A 4 -19.99 13.75 -18.73
C TYR A 4 -18.66 14.49 -18.66
N GLY A 5 -18.74 15.83 -18.67
CA GLY A 5 -17.61 16.67 -18.35
C GLY A 5 -17.56 16.89 -16.84
N ILE A 6 -16.54 16.34 -16.19
CA ILE A 6 -16.21 16.72 -14.82
C ILE A 6 -15.51 18.08 -14.89
N THR A 7 -16.12 19.13 -14.36
CA THR A 7 -15.49 20.45 -14.21
C THR A 7 -14.78 20.53 -12.85
N LYS A 8 -13.72 21.34 -12.76
CA LYS A 8 -12.91 21.53 -11.54
C LYS A 8 -13.70 22.04 -10.32
N GLU A 9 -14.89 22.58 -10.52
CA GLU A 9 -15.76 23.07 -9.43
C GLU A 9 -16.42 21.93 -8.63
N ASN A 10 -16.54 20.73 -9.20
CA ASN A 10 -17.18 19.58 -8.53
C ASN A 10 -16.21 18.73 -7.67
N THR A 11 -14.89 18.91 -7.79
CA THR A 11 -13.93 18.09 -7.03
C THR A 11 -13.80 18.56 -5.59
N ALA A 12 -13.81 19.86 -5.34
CA ALA A 12 -13.74 20.43 -3.99
C ALA A 12 -14.97 20.08 -3.13
N ASP A 13 -16.16 20.10 -3.72
CA ASP A 13 -17.42 19.74 -3.04
C ASP A 13 -17.50 18.23 -2.73
N CYS A 14 -16.81 17.39 -3.53
CA CYS A 14 -16.64 15.96 -3.24
C CYS A 14 -15.60 15.72 -2.13
N GLU A 15 -14.45 16.42 -2.16
CA GLU A 15 -13.41 16.34 -1.12
C GLU A 15 -13.91 16.77 0.27
N GLU A 16 -14.81 17.75 0.32
CA GLU A 16 -15.40 18.25 1.58
C GLU A 16 -16.47 17.31 2.15
N LYS A 17 -17.08 16.45 1.32
CA LYS A 17 -18.26 15.63 1.69
C LYS A 17 -17.99 14.14 1.77
N TYR A 18 -16.97 13.65 1.08
CA TYR A 18 -16.48 12.28 1.09
C TYR A 18 -14.97 12.36 1.23
N GLY A 19 -14.44 12.06 2.43
CA GLY A 19 -13.01 12.13 2.68
C GLY A 19 -12.22 11.39 1.59
N SER A 20 -11.13 11.99 1.11
CA SER A 20 -10.28 11.35 0.10
C SER A 20 -9.72 10.05 0.69
N GLY A 21 -10.04 8.93 0.04
CA GLY A 21 -9.56 7.61 0.46
C GLY A 21 -8.05 7.51 0.30
N LYS A 22 -7.33 7.15 1.36
CA LYS A 22 -5.88 6.95 1.33
C LYS A 22 -5.56 5.51 1.01
N ILE A 23 -4.65 5.30 0.07
CA ILE A 23 -4.27 3.97 -0.37
C ILE A 23 -2.98 3.53 0.32
N VAL A 24 -3.01 2.33 0.88
CA VAL A 24 -1.86 1.64 1.43
C VAL A 24 -1.66 0.35 0.66
N THR A 25 -0.41 0.01 0.36
CA THR A 25 -0.01 -1.28 -0.20
C THR A 25 1.33 -1.69 0.40
N ASP A 26 1.92 -2.79 -0.05
CA ASP A 26 3.24 -3.22 0.37
C ASP A 26 4.25 -3.21 -0.77
N SER A 27 5.55 -3.37 -0.44
CA SER A 27 6.63 -3.19 -1.42
C SER A 27 6.60 -4.20 -2.58
N THR A 28 5.85 -5.29 -2.43
CA THR A 28 5.75 -6.31 -3.49
C THR A 28 4.84 -5.89 -4.65
N ALA A 29 4.04 -4.84 -4.50
CA ALA A 29 3.17 -4.30 -5.56
C ALA A 29 3.92 -3.67 -6.75
N LEU A 30 5.24 -3.47 -6.63
CA LEU A 30 6.11 -2.81 -7.61
C LEU A 30 5.56 -1.46 -8.13
N ILE A 31 5.02 -0.63 -7.24
CA ILE A 31 4.65 0.75 -7.55
C ILE A 31 5.94 1.58 -7.69
N SER A 32 6.07 2.34 -8.77
CA SER A 32 7.24 3.21 -8.97
C SER A 32 7.20 4.43 -8.02
N PRO A 33 8.35 5.04 -7.70
CA PRO A 33 8.38 6.27 -6.92
C PRO A 33 7.54 7.41 -7.54
N GLU A 34 7.52 7.51 -8.87
CA GLU A 34 6.69 8.49 -9.61
C GLU A 34 5.19 8.20 -9.41
N GLU A 35 4.78 6.93 -9.46
CA GLU A 35 3.40 6.52 -9.20
C GLU A 35 3.00 6.78 -7.73
N VAL A 36 3.90 6.50 -6.78
CA VAL A 36 3.72 6.81 -5.35
C VAL A 36 3.48 8.31 -5.15
N GLU A 37 4.34 9.16 -5.70
CA GLU A 37 4.23 10.61 -5.58
C GLU A 37 2.95 11.14 -6.24
N LYS A 38 2.67 10.70 -7.46
CA LYS A 38 1.52 11.14 -8.25
C LYS A 38 0.19 10.79 -7.60
N TYR A 39 0.09 9.60 -7.00
CA TYR A 39 -1.18 9.10 -6.46
C TYR A 39 -1.28 9.13 -4.94
N GLY A 40 -0.22 9.54 -4.23
CA GLY A 40 -0.21 9.60 -2.76
C GLY A 40 -0.32 8.22 -2.10
N ILE A 41 0.16 7.17 -2.75
CA ILE A 41 0.08 5.79 -2.25
C ILE A 41 1.14 5.59 -1.16
N THR A 42 0.75 5.07 0.01
CA THR A 42 1.71 4.65 1.04
C THR A 42 2.13 3.20 0.80
N VAL A 43 3.43 2.96 0.67
CA VAL A 43 3.99 1.61 0.49
C VAL A 43 4.66 1.16 1.80
N ILE A 44 4.23 0.01 2.32
CA ILE A 44 4.80 -0.59 3.54
C ILE A 44 5.91 -1.58 3.13
N PRO A 45 7.17 -1.35 3.53
CA PRO A 45 8.28 -2.19 3.09
C PRO A 45 8.26 -3.55 3.77
N LEU A 46 8.37 -4.62 2.97
CA LEU A 46 8.80 -5.92 3.48
C LEU A 46 10.30 -5.89 3.81
N SER A 47 10.78 -6.92 4.50
CA SER A 47 12.20 -7.05 4.81
C SER A 47 12.81 -8.28 4.16
N VAL A 48 14.09 -8.16 3.82
CA VAL A 48 14.94 -9.24 3.30
C VAL A 48 16.13 -9.40 4.23
N MET A 49 16.43 -10.64 4.60
CA MET A 49 17.63 -10.99 5.37
C MET A 49 18.66 -11.65 4.45
N ILE A 50 19.85 -11.06 4.40
CA ILE A 50 21.01 -11.59 3.65
C ILE A 50 22.16 -11.75 4.65
N ASP A 51 22.61 -12.99 4.86
CA ASP A 51 23.74 -13.34 5.75
C ASP A 51 23.72 -12.65 7.12
N GLY A 52 22.53 -12.61 7.75
CA GLY A 52 22.32 -12.04 9.09
C GLY A 52 22.08 -10.53 9.12
N THR A 53 22.12 -9.84 7.97
CA THR A 53 21.77 -8.42 7.85
C THR A 53 20.35 -8.28 7.31
N VAL A 54 19.54 -7.45 7.95
CA VAL A 54 18.15 -7.17 7.56
C VAL A 54 18.09 -5.86 6.78
N TYR A 55 17.43 -5.89 5.64
CA TYR A 55 17.19 -4.74 4.77
C TYR A 55 15.70 -4.55 4.56
N GLN A 56 15.26 -3.30 4.46
CA GLN A 56 13.91 -2.94 4.05
C GLN A 56 13.87 -2.72 2.54
N ASP A 57 12.99 -3.46 1.87
CA ASP A 57 12.82 -3.45 0.41
C ASP A 57 12.44 -2.05 -0.09
N GLY A 58 13.23 -1.50 -1.01
CA GLY A 58 13.05 -0.17 -1.57
C GLY A 58 13.42 0.99 -0.63
N VAL A 59 13.86 0.71 0.60
CA VAL A 59 14.23 1.72 1.61
C VAL A 59 15.72 1.68 1.93
N THR A 60 16.22 0.52 2.38
CA THR A 60 17.65 0.33 2.71
C THR A 60 18.35 -0.59 1.74
N ILE A 61 17.64 -1.12 0.74
CA ILE A 61 18.21 -1.89 -0.35
C ILE A 61 17.39 -1.68 -1.64
N GLY A 62 18.09 -1.41 -2.74
CA GLY A 62 17.50 -1.33 -4.09
C GLY A 62 17.53 -2.67 -4.82
N ARG A 63 16.88 -2.74 -5.99
CA ARG A 63 16.84 -3.97 -6.79
C ARG A 63 18.22 -4.38 -7.32
N GLU A 64 19.01 -3.45 -7.86
CA GLU A 64 20.35 -3.77 -8.36
C GLU A 64 21.25 -4.28 -7.22
N GLU A 65 21.27 -3.55 -6.10
CA GLU A 65 22.05 -3.93 -4.92
C GLU A 65 21.61 -5.29 -4.34
N PHE A 66 20.30 -5.58 -4.32
CA PHE A 66 19.80 -6.89 -3.89
C PHE A 66 20.33 -8.02 -4.78
N VAL A 67 20.30 -7.86 -6.11
CA VAL A 67 20.80 -8.88 -7.04
C VAL A 67 22.29 -9.12 -6.84
N GLU A 68 23.08 -8.05 -6.67
CA GLU A 68 24.52 -8.16 -6.40
C GLU A 68 24.78 -8.90 -5.09
N LYS A 69 24.15 -8.48 -3.98
CA LYS A 69 24.32 -9.14 -2.68
C LYS A 69 23.83 -10.59 -2.70
N MET A 70 22.74 -10.89 -3.41
CA MET A 70 22.21 -12.25 -3.53
C MET A 70 23.19 -13.16 -4.28
N ALA A 71 23.86 -12.66 -5.32
CA ALA A 71 24.87 -13.42 -6.07
C ALA A 71 26.11 -13.73 -5.23
N GLU A 72 26.44 -12.88 -4.26
CA GLU A 72 27.57 -13.03 -3.35
C GLU A 72 27.22 -13.73 -2.02
N ALA A 73 25.94 -13.90 -1.72
CA ALA A 73 25.45 -14.41 -0.44
C ALA A 73 25.88 -15.86 -0.21
N LYS A 74 26.28 -16.17 1.03
CA LYS A 74 26.63 -17.54 1.44
C LYS A 74 25.41 -18.44 1.55
N ASN A 75 24.28 -17.86 1.93
CA ASN A 75 23.00 -18.54 2.08
C ASN A 75 21.94 -17.87 1.20
N LEU A 76 20.93 -18.65 0.79
CA LEU A 76 19.76 -18.06 0.14
C LEU A 76 19.14 -17.00 1.04
N PRO A 77 18.90 -15.77 0.54
CA PRO A 77 18.16 -14.76 1.28
C PRO A 77 16.79 -15.28 1.72
N SER A 78 16.32 -14.77 2.85
CA SER A 78 14.95 -15.02 3.32
C SER A 78 14.18 -13.71 3.41
N THR A 79 12.87 -13.77 3.23
CA THR A 79 11.97 -12.62 3.33
C THR A 79 11.15 -12.71 4.60
N SER A 80 10.68 -11.56 5.08
CA SER A 80 9.70 -11.47 6.16
C SER A 80 8.66 -10.41 5.89
N GLN A 81 7.42 -10.69 6.29
CA GLN A 81 6.34 -9.72 6.31
C GLN A 81 6.68 -8.50 7.20
N PRO A 82 6.05 -7.34 6.99
CA PRO A 82 6.24 -6.20 7.86
C PRO A 82 5.68 -6.48 9.26
N PRO A 83 6.33 -5.99 10.34
CA PRO A 83 5.76 -6.07 11.67
C PRO A 83 4.42 -5.33 11.78
N LEU A 84 3.52 -5.86 12.61
CA LEU A 84 2.23 -5.27 12.94
C LEU A 84 2.30 -3.77 13.30
N GLY A 85 3.34 -3.37 14.05
CA GLY A 85 3.54 -1.99 14.48
C GLY A 85 3.73 -1.02 13.31
N VAL A 86 4.34 -1.45 12.22
CA VAL A 86 4.58 -0.60 11.04
C VAL A 86 3.25 -0.23 10.37
N PHE A 87 2.32 -1.19 10.25
CA PHE A 87 0.97 -0.93 9.77
C PHE A 87 0.19 -0.02 10.71
N THR A 88 0.27 -0.29 12.02
CA THR A 88 -0.43 0.50 13.05
C THR A 88 -0.03 1.98 12.97
N GLU A 89 1.28 2.25 12.96
CA GLU A 89 1.82 3.62 12.84
C GLU A 89 1.41 4.30 11.53
N ALA A 90 1.42 3.55 10.42
CA ALA A 90 0.97 4.07 9.12
C ALA A 90 -0.52 4.44 9.14
N TYR A 91 -1.38 3.57 9.66
CA TYR A 91 -2.82 3.81 9.73
C TYR A 91 -3.17 4.97 10.66
N GLU A 92 -2.59 5.03 11.85
CA GLU A 92 -2.79 6.16 12.78
C GLU A 92 -2.36 7.48 12.16
N ARG A 93 -1.21 7.52 11.48
CA ARG A 93 -0.71 8.71 10.79
C ARG A 93 -1.65 9.13 9.65
N LEU A 94 -2.09 8.19 8.84
CA LEU A 94 -2.93 8.46 7.67
C LEU A 94 -4.35 8.87 8.07
N ALA A 95 -4.86 8.39 9.21
CA ALA A 95 -6.21 8.69 9.68
C ALA A 95 -6.32 9.99 10.51
N LYS A 96 -5.23 10.73 10.73
CA LYS A 96 -5.23 11.95 11.58
C LYS A 96 -6.23 13.03 11.13
N ASP A 97 -6.54 13.09 9.85
CA ASP A 97 -7.50 14.01 9.24
C ASP A 97 -8.89 13.37 9.03
N GLY A 98 -9.12 12.17 9.55
CA GLY A 98 -10.38 11.43 9.41
C GLY A 98 -10.54 10.73 8.06
N SER A 99 -9.50 10.66 7.22
CA SER A 99 -9.54 9.91 5.97
C SER A 99 -9.81 8.41 6.19
N GLU A 100 -10.63 7.84 5.32
CA GLU A 100 -10.77 6.40 5.17
C GLU A 100 -9.49 5.80 4.52
N ILE A 101 -9.13 4.57 4.90
CA ILE A 101 -7.93 3.90 4.38
C ILE A 101 -8.34 2.61 3.67
N ILE A 102 -7.83 2.41 2.45
CA ILE A 102 -7.92 1.15 1.71
C ILE A 102 -6.51 0.55 1.63
N SER A 103 -6.33 -0.63 2.24
CA SER A 103 -5.04 -1.30 2.35
C SER A 103 -5.05 -2.58 1.52
N ILE A 104 -4.36 -2.60 0.37
CA ILE A 104 -4.35 -3.71 -0.59
C ILE A 104 -2.99 -4.39 -0.55
N HIS A 105 -2.97 -5.70 -0.30
CA HIS A 105 -1.73 -6.44 -0.05
C HIS A 105 -1.60 -7.69 -0.90
N LEU A 106 -0.36 -8.16 -1.02
CA LEU A 106 -0.07 -9.45 -1.64
C LEU A 106 -0.87 -10.58 -0.99
N THR A 107 -1.11 -11.61 -1.79
CA THR A 107 -1.98 -12.70 -1.40
C THR A 107 -1.55 -13.41 -0.12
N LYS A 108 -2.54 -13.73 0.73
CA LYS A 108 -2.32 -14.57 1.92
C LYS A 108 -1.75 -15.95 1.59
N GLY A 109 -1.89 -16.39 0.34
CA GLY A 109 -1.30 -17.64 -0.14
C GLY A 109 0.24 -17.64 -0.15
N LEU A 110 0.87 -16.46 -0.11
CA LEU A 110 2.33 -16.30 -0.18
C LEU A 110 2.92 -15.65 1.07
N SER A 111 2.16 -14.81 1.79
CA SER A 111 2.67 -14.06 2.95
C SER A 111 1.57 -13.76 3.96
N GLY A 112 1.91 -13.65 5.25
CA GLY A 112 1.02 -13.16 6.30
C GLY A 112 0.92 -11.62 6.37
N THR A 113 1.39 -10.90 5.36
CA THR A 113 1.33 -9.42 5.31
C THR A 113 -0.10 -8.90 5.41
N VAL A 114 -1.05 -9.47 4.65
CA VAL A 114 -2.46 -9.04 4.71
C VAL A 114 -3.09 -9.33 6.08
N ASP A 115 -2.71 -10.42 6.74
CA ASP A 115 -3.16 -10.75 8.09
C ASP A 115 -2.58 -9.76 9.13
N ALA A 116 -1.32 -9.34 8.98
CA ALA A 116 -0.73 -8.30 9.81
C ALA A 116 -1.41 -6.95 9.62
N ALA A 117 -1.72 -6.57 8.37
CA ALA A 117 -2.50 -5.39 8.06
C ALA A 117 -3.90 -5.43 8.69
N GLN A 118 -4.61 -6.57 8.59
CA GLN A 118 -5.91 -6.76 9.22
C GLN A 118 -5.86 -6.64 10.75
N GLN A 119 -4.86 -7.26 11.38
CA GLN A 119 -4.67 -7.12 12.83
C GLN A 119 -4.38 -5.67 13.23
N ALA A 120 -3.56 -4.94 12.46
CA ALA A 120 -3.27 -3.54 12.74
C ALA A 120 -4.53 -2.67 12.60
N ALA A 121 -5.36 -2.93 11.59
CA ALA A 121 -6.63 -2.26 11.39
C ALA A 121 -7.59 -2.42 12.59
N MET A 122 -7.54 -3.55 13.31
CA MET A 122 -8.35 -3.77 14.53
C MET A 122 -7.82 -3.02 15.76
N LEU A 123 -6.54 -2.62 15.76
CA LEU A 123 -5.90 -1.96 16.90
C LEU A 123 -6.00 -0.44 16.84
N VAL A 124 -6.28 0.13 15.66
CA VAL A 124 -6.37 1.58 15.45
C VAL A 124 -7.81 2.06 15.49
N ASN A 125 -8.03 3.26 16.01
CA ASN A 125 -9.33 3.93 15.90
C ASN A 125 -9.43 4.69 14.57
N ALA A 126 -9.40 3.95 13.47
CA ALA A 126 -9.44 4.48 12.10
C ALA A 126 -10.31 3.62 11.18
N ASP A 127 -10.85 4.21 10.13
CA ASP A 127 -11.70 3.49 9.18
C ASP A 127 -10.88 2.80 8.08
N VAL A 128 -10.28 1.66 8.42
CA VAL A 128 -9.39 0.88 7.55
C VAL A 128 -10.11 -0.32 6.95
N THR A 129 -10.07 -0.46 5.63
CA THR A 129 -10.51 -1.66 4.91
C THR A 129 -9.31 -2.34 4.29
N VAL A 130 -9.03 -3.57 4.72
CA VAL A 130 -7.89 -4.36 4.25
C VAL A 130 -8.37 -5.40 3.23
N LEU A 131 -7.69 -5.50 2.10
CA LEU A 131 -8.00 -6.37 0.98
C LEU A 131 -6.81 -7.29 0.68
N ASP A 132 -7.09 -8.59 0.59
CA ASP A 132 -6.22 -9.55 -0.10
C ASP A 132 -6.38 -9.31 -1.61
N SER A 133 -5.30 -9.04 -2.31
CA SER A 133 -5.34 -8.79 -3.75
C SER A 133 -5.55 -10.05 -4.59
N ASP A 134 -5.35 -11.24 -4.01
CA ASP A 134 -5.18 -12.53 -4.69
C ASP A 134 -3.98 -12.58 -5.68
N PHE A 135 -3.13 -11.55 -5.68
CA PHE A 135 -1.95 -11.46 -6.55
C PHE A 135 -0.71 -10.97 -5.77
N ILE A 136 0.35 -10.69 -6.50
CA ILE A 136 1.59 -10.03 -6.10
C ILE A 136 2.09 -9.24 -7.32
N ASP A 137 3.17 -8.48 -7.18
CA ASP A 137 3.82 -7.78 -8.29
C ASP A 137 2.88 -6.73 -8.91
N ARG A 138 3.07 -6.39 -10.18
CA ARG A 138 2.27 -5.38 -10.88
C ARG A 138 0.78 -5.70 -10.92
N ALA A 139 0.37 -6.96 -10.77
CA ALA A 139 -1.05 -7.31 -10.70
C ALA A 139 -1.71 -6.76 -9.42
N GLU A 140 -1.03 -6.87 -8.27
CA GLU A 140 -1.42 -6.16 -7.04
C GLU A 140 -1.33 -4.64 -7.25
N GLY A 141 -0.22 -4.17 -7.83
CA GLY A 141 0.00 -2.75 -8.08
C GLY A 141 -1.09 -2.09 -8.94
N PHE A 142 -1.62 -2.78 -9.95
CA PHE A 142 -2.73 -2.28 -10.76
C PHE A 142 -4.01 -2.07 -9.94
N GLN A 143 -4.28 -2.91 -8.94
CA GLN A 143 -5.41 -2.72 -8.04
C GLN A 143 -5.20 -1.49 -7.15
N ALA A 144 -4.02 -1.33 -6.57
CA ALA A 144 -3.67 -0.16 -5.75
C ALA A 144 -3.75 1.15 -6.55
N LEU A 145 -3.23 1.16 -7.78
CA LEU A 145 -3.29 2.33 -8.67
C LEU A 145 -4.72 2.68 -9.07
N ALA A 146 -5.54 1.67 -9.42
CA ALA A 146 -6.94 1.91 -9.75
C ALA A 146 -7.71 2.47 -8.55
N ALA A 147 -7.49 1.92 -7.35
CA ALA A 147 -8.09 2.45 -6.12
C ALA A 147 -7.66 3.91 -5.86
N ALA A 148 -6.38 4.24 -6.05
CA ALA A 148 -5.87 5.58 -5.83
C ALA A 148 -6.43 6.60 -6.84
N GLN A 149 -6.54 6.21 -8.11
CA GLN A 149 -7.18 7.02 -9.16
C GLN A 149 -8.65 7.29 -8.84
N LEU A 150 -9.39 6.27 -8.38
CA LEU A 150 -10.78 6.44 -7.99
C LEU A 150 -10.92 7.37 -6.79
N ALA A 151 -10.06 7.22 -5.77
CA ALA A 151 -10.06 8.10 -4.60
C ALA A 151 -9.80 9.57 -4.96
N GLN A 152 -8.92 9.85 -5.92
CA GLN A 152 -8.70 11.22 -6.42
C GLN A 152 -9.91 11.83 -7.13
N THR A 153 -10.83 11.00 -7.64
CA THR A 153 -12.09 11.47 -8.25
C THR A 153 -13.24 11.63 -7.25
N GLY A 154 -12.97 11.46 -5.95
CA GLY A 154 -13.98 11.55 -4.88
C GLY A 154 -14.81 10.28 -4.70
N ALA A 155 -14.40 9.16 -5.30
CA ALA A 155 -15.05 7.88 -5.03
C ALA A 155 -14.74 7.43 -3.59
N SER A 156 -15.78 7.06 -2.85
CA SER A 156 -15.66 6.49 -1.51
C SER A 156 -15.89 4.98 -1.52
N LYS A 157 -15.44 4.30 -0.48
CA LYS A 157 -15.68 2.86 -0.35
C LYS A 157 -17.16 2.60 -0.14
N LYS A 158 -17.67 1.52 -0.75
CA LYS A 158 -19.04 1.07 -0.50
C LYS A 158 -19.11 0.54 0.93
N LYS A 159 -19.95 1.15 1.77
CA LYS A 159 -20.27 0.62 3.10
C LYS A 159 -21.09 -0.67 2.94
N SER A 160 -20.58 -1.79 3.45
CA SER A 160 -21.25 -3.11 3.43
C SER A 160 -22.27 -3.25 4.55
#